data_AF-A0A550JGD5-F1
#
_entry.id   AF-A0A550JGD5-F1
#
_cell.length_a   1.000
_cell.length_b   1.000
_cell.length_c   1.000
_cell.angle_alpha   90.00
_cell.angle_beta   90.00
_cell.angle_gamma   90.00
#
_symmetry.space_group_name_H-M   'P 1'
#
loop_
_entity.id
_entity.type
_entity.pdbx_description
1 polymer ?
#
loop_
_entity_poly.entity_id
_entity_poly.type
_entity_poly.pdbx_seq_one_letter_code
_entity_poly.pdbx_strand_id
1 'polypeptide(L)' 'MKAQFPAAAIDIEAGPHRSEFAVVVDGSPVFSRLEQRRYPEVEEVVVLLREL' A
#
# COMPACT_ATOMS: atom_id res chain seq x y z
N MET A 1 10.35 0.94 -0.90
CA MET A 1 9.73 0.34 0.30
C MET A 1 10.64 -0.64 1.03
N LYS A 2 11.06 -1.79 0.47
CA LYS A 2 11.91 -2.77 1.19
C LYS A 2 13.24 -2.22 1.73
N ALA A 3 13.87 -1.28 1.02
CA ALA A 3 15.08 -0.60 1.50
C ALA A 3 14.84 0.31 2.72
N GLN A 4 13.64 0.86 2.87
CA GLN A 4 13.26 1.73 3.98
C GLN A 4 12.68 0.95 5.17
N PHE A 5 12.10 -0.22 4.90
CA PHE A 5 11.54 -1.12 5.90
C PHE A 5 12.07 -2.55 5.69
N PRO A 6 13.34 -2.82 6.06
CA PRO A 6 14.00 -4.09 5.76
C PRO A 6 13.38 -5.29 6.51
N ALA A 7 12.73 -5.03 7.65
CA ALA A 7 12.02 -6.05 8.43
C ALA A 7 10.56 -6.27 7.98
N ALA A 8 10.02 -5.41 7.12
CA ALA A 8 8.64 -5.56 6.65
C ALA A 8 8.54 -6.74 5.67
N ALA A 9 7.60 -7.64 5.94
CA ALA A 9 7.15 -8.62 4.97
C ALA A 9 6.25 -7.88 3.97
N ILE A 10 6.61 -7.94 2.68
CA ILE A 10 5.86 -7.28 1.60
C ILE A 10 5.48 -8.37 0.60
N ASP A 11 4.19 -8.63 0.49
CA ASP A 11 3.61 -9.51 -0.50
C ASP A 11 2.91 -8.69 -1.59
N ILE A 12 2.97 -9.18 -2.83
CA ILE A 12 2.30 -8.57 -3.98
C ILE A 12 1.39 -9.62 -4.58
N GLU A 13 0.10 -9.32 -4.63
CA GLU A 13 -0.93 -10.18 -5.20
C GLU A 13 -1.72 -9.46 -6.30
N ALA A 14 -2.32 -10.25 -7.20
CA ALA A 14 -3.22 -9.71 -8.20
C ALA A 14 -4.59 -9.46 -7.57
N GLY A 15 -5.02 -8.19 -7.56
CA GLY A 15 -6.34 -7.82 -7.08
C GLY A 15 -7.48 -8.39 -7.94
N PRO A 16 -8.67 -8.62 -7.36
CA PRO A 16 -9.84 -9.14 -8.08
C PRO A 16 -10.36 -8.20 -9.18
N HIS A 17 -10.04 -6.90 -9.11
CA HIS A 17 -10.53 -5.91 -10.05
C HIS A 17 -9.45 -5.44 -11.03
N ARG A 18 -9.89 -5.15 -12.26
CA ARG A 18 -9.01 -4.57 -13.28
C ARG A 18 -8.54 -3.18 -12.84
N SER A 19 -7.24 -2.93 -12.98
CA SER A 19 -6.59 -1.67 -12.61
C SER A 19 -6.61 -1.36 -11.11
N GLU A 20 -6.85 -2.36 -10.27
CA GLU A 20 -6.79 -2.23 -8.82
C GLU A 20 -5.35 -1.97 -8.36
N PHE A 21 -5.23 -1.04 -7.42
CA PHE A 21 -4.03 -0.83 -6.64
C PHE A 21 -4.47 -0.43 -5.23
N ALA A 22 -4.21 -1.31 -4.27
CA ALA A 22 -4.54 -1.10 -2.88
C ALA A 22 -3.31 -1.40 -2.02
N VAL A 23 -3.19 -0.68 -0.91
CA VAL A 23 -2.17 -0.96 0.11
C VAL A 23 -2.90 -1.36 1.37
N VAL A 24 -2.54 -2.53 1.89
CA VAL A 24 -3.07 -3.09 3.13
C VAL A 24 -1.89 -3.33 4.06
N VAL A 25 -2.02 -2.90 5.31
CA VAL A 25 -0.98 -3.06 6.34
C VAL A 25 -1.62 -3.77 7.53
N ASP A 26 -1.05 -4.90 7.94
CA ASP A 26 -1.55 -5.73 9.03
C ASP A 26 -3.06 -6.03 8.94
N GLY A 27 -3.54 -6.29 7.71
CA GLY A 27 -4.94 -6.55 7.40
C GLY A 27 -5.85 -5.31 7.32
N SER A 28 -5.32 -4.12 7.58
CA SER A 28 -6.07 -2.86 7.50
C SER A 28 -5.82 -2.15 6.17
N PRO A 29 -6.87 -1.85 5.37
CA PRO A 29 -6.71 -1.11 4.12
C PRO A 29 -6.34 0.34 4.41
N VAL A 30 -5.20 0.80 3.89
CA VAL A 30 -4.69 2.18 4.09
C VAL A 30 -4.73 3.02 2.81
N PHE A 31 -4.82 2.39 1.64
CA PHE A 31 -4.94 3.09 0.36
C PHE A 31 -5.76 2.28 -0.65
N SER A 32 -6.58 2.96 -1.46
CA SER A 32 -7.29 2.38 -2.60
C SER A 32 -7.29 3.34 -3.78
N ARG A 33 -6.74 2.90 -4.91
CA ARG A 33 -6.79 3.64 -6.17
C ARG A 33 -8.22 3.74 -6.70
N LEU A 34 -9.05 2.72 -6.50
CA LEU A 34 -10.41 2.73 -7.02
C LEU A 34 -11.24 3.85 -6.36
N GLU A 35 -10.96 4.12 -5.08
CA GLU A 35 -11.60 5.20 -4.32
C GLU A 35 -10.96 6.56 -4.62
N GLN A 36 -9.62 6.64 -4.52
CA GLN A 36 -8.91 7.92 -4.64
C GLN A 36 -8.66 8.36 -6.08
N ARG A 37 -8.87 7.47 -7.06
CA ARG A 37 -8.68 7.69 -8.51
C ARG A 37 -7.28 8.15 -8.90
N ARG A 38 -6.28 7.82 -8.08
CA ARG A 38 -4.86 8.14 -8.28
C ARG A 38 -3.98 7.02 -7.73
N TYR A 39 -2.70 7.06 -8.08
CA TYR A 39 -1.69 6.29 -7.36
C TYR A 39 -1.20 7.08 -6.14
N PRO A 40 -0.76 6.40 -5.07
CA PRO A 40 -0.10 7.08 -3.97
C PRO A 40 1.32 7.47 -4.39
N GLU A 41 1.81 8.56 -3.81
CA GLU A 41 3.23 8.85 -3.82
C GLU A 41 3.94 7.94 -2.81
N VAL A 42 5.25 7.71 -3.04
CA VAL A 42 6.04 6.82 -2.18
C VAL A 42 6.03 7.33 -0.73
N GLU A 43 6.14 8.63 -0.54
CA GLU A 43 6.17 9.29 0.76
C GLU A 43 4.87 9.11 1.53
N GLU A 44 3.71 9.11 0.85
CA GLU A 44 2.41 8.88 1.48
C GLU A 44 2.32 7.46 2.05
N VAL A 45 2.77 6.45 1.29
CA VAL A 45 2.78 5.06 1.76
C VAL A 45 3.72 4.89 2.95
N VAL A 46 4.86 5.59 2.95
CA VAL A 46 5.84 5.54 4.04
C VAL A 46 5.30 6.14 5.33
N VAL A 47 4.55 7.25 5.24
CA VAL A 47 3.89 7.86 6.41
C VAL A 47 2.85 6.91 6.99
N LEU A 48 2.00 6.32 6.15
CA LEU A 48 0.97 5.36 6.57
C LEU A 48 1.57 4.14 7.30
N LEU A 49 2.75 3.68 6.87
CA LEU A 49 3.47 2.57 7.50
C LEU A 49 4.14 2.92 8.83
N ARG A 50 4.32 4.20 9.16
CA ARG A 50 4.96 4.65 10.41
C ARG A 50 3.97 4.97 11.52
N GLU A 51 2.71 5.20 11.18
CA GLU A 51 1.64 5.57 12.12
C GLU A 51 0.88 4.35 12.68
N LEU A 52 1.25 3.14 12.25
CA LEU A 52 0.76 1.85 12.75
C LEU A 52 1.72 1.25 13.78
#